data_AF-A0A9P0AQ32-F1
#
_entry.id   AF-A0A9P0AQ32-F1
#
_cell.length_a   1.000
_cell.length_b   1.000
_cell.length_c   1.000
_cell.angle_alpha   90.00
_cell.angle_beta   90.00
_cell.angle_gamma   90.00
#
_symmetry.space_group_name_H-M   'P 1'
#
loop_
_entity.id
_entity.type
_entity.pdbx_description
1 polymer ?
#
loop_
_entity_poly.entity_id
_entity_poly.type
_entity_poly.pdbx_seq_one_letter_code
_entity_poly.pdbx_strand_id
1 'polypeptide(L)'
;MSANLELQARINFLDINDDGIRFNQKIRFILEKWTANCPTKEDVRKSVKSLYKYSLKDAVLSAKVLLLLTSIKFVTLKVAGENVRSLFLRRMHKKFDSTKKSGFVTDDGSRMSVRILGFFYNKARTASGDVLVFLSGPLITLLSLLLKSKDVKNVKLFASQMFLNGVSLKENQREKFKQIIFDVRTNLLTTEDECVKNWLMFSLEVSNIGYSVLPSDMQLYYQSIMNDEEFGNVYKLTLENHQQRTIFKALNGKENKKVRTQVDENIFHKDIKRNIPSALTRRLEAIRRNK
;
A
#
# COMPACT_ATOMS: atom_id res chain seq x y z
N MET A 1 16.64 -0.75 30.64
CA MET A 1 15.94 -1.09 29.37
C MET A 1 16.69 -0.40 28.22
N SER A 2 17.09 -1.10 27.15
CA SER A 2 17.90 -0.43 26.10
C SER A 2 17.08 0.68 25.42
N ALA A 3 17.72 1.80 25.06
CA ALA A 3 17.11 2.96 24.41
C ALA A 3 16.22 2.61 23.19
N ASN A 4 16.56 1.54 22.47
CA ASN A 4 15.81 1.04 21.32
C ASN A 4 14.52 0.30 21.69
N LEU A 5 14.45 -0.35 22.86
CA LEU A 5 13.24 -1.02 23.35
C LEU A 5 12.20 -0.01 23.80
N GLU A 6 12.63 1.09 24.43
CA GLU A 6 11.72 2.18 24.80
C GLU A 6 11.11 2.83 23.55
N LEU A 7 11.93 3.14 22.54
CA LEU A 7 11.45 3.72 21.28
C LEU A 7 10.44 2.79 20.58
N GLN A 8 10.71 1.49 20.53
CA GLN A 8 9.78 0.50 19.98
C GLN A 8 8.45 0.47 20.75
N ALA A 9 8.51 0.46 22.09
CA ALA A 9 7.31 0.50 22.91
C ALA A 9 6.45 1.73 22.59
N ARG A 10 7.07 2.91 22.39
CA ARG A 10 6.34 4.14 22.04
C ARG A 10 5.74 4.09 20.62
N ILE A 11 6.49 3.57 19.65
CA ILE A 11 5.97 3.37 18.29
C ILE A 11 4.77 2.40 18.33
N ASN A 12 4.80 1.39 19.20
CA ASN A 12 3.69 0.46 19.38
C ASN A 12 2.42 1.10 19.94
N PHE A 13 2.47 2.29 20.52
CA PHE A 13 1.26 3.03 20.92
C PHE A 13 0.62 3.85 19.80
N LEU A 14 1.22 3.90 18.60
CA LEU A 14 0.56 4.49 17.43
C LEU A 14 -0.65 3.64 17.02
N ASP A 15 -1.78 4.30 16.82
CA ASP A 15 -3.02 3.69 16.32
C ASP A 15 -3.37 4.31 14.96
N ILE A 16 -3.78 3.48 14.02
CA ILE A 16 -4.26 3.93 12.71
C ILE A 16 -5.59 4.71 12.82
N ASN A 17 -6.33 4.48 13.91
CA ASN A 17 -7.60 5.15 14.20
C ASN A 17 -7.41 6.45 15.01
N ASP A 18 -6.18 6.84 15.33
CA ASP A 18 -5.94 8.12 15.98
C ASP A 18 -6.38 9.28 15.06
N ASP A 19 -7.09 10.26 15.62
CA ASP A 19 -7.33 11.52 14.91
C ASP A 19 -6.01 12.28 14.66
N GLY A 20 -6.08 13.29 13.79
CA GLY A 20 -4.89 14.06 13.42
C GLY A 20 -4.21 14.77 14.59
N ILE A 21 -4.93 15.13 15.65
CA ILE A 21 -4.37 15.82 16.82
C ILE A 21 -3.62 14.82 17.69
N ARG A 22 -4.27 13.72 18.07
CA ARG A 22 -3.71 12.66 18.91
C ARG A 22 -2.52 11.99 18.24
N PHE A 23 -2.62 11.72 16.94
CA PHE A 23 -1.51 11.19 16.15
C PHE A 23 -0.30 12.14 16.18
N ASN A 24 -0.54 13.44 16.01
CA ASN A 24 0.52 14.45 16.04
C ASN A 24 1.18 14.60 17.40
N GLN A 25 0.41 14.49 18.50
CA GLN A 25 0.95 14.48 19.86
C GLN A 25 1.83 13.26 20.11
N LYS A 26 1.38 12.06 19.70
CA LYS A 26 2.17 10.82 19.80
C LYS A 26 3.47 10.90 19.00
N ILE A 27 3.43 11.43 17.78
CA ILE A 27 4.64 11.68 16.98
C ILE A 27 5.59 12.59 17.74
N ARG A 28 5.12 13.74 18.26
CA ARG A 28 5.97 14.69 18.99
C ARG A 28 6.66 14.02 20.19
N PHE A 29 5.91 13.25 20.97
CA PHE A 29 6.45 12.52 22.11
C PHE A 29 7.50 11.46 21.69
N ILE A 30 7.25 10.71 20.62
CA ILE A 30 8.22 9.77 20.05
C ILE A 30 9.51 10.50 19.67
N LEU A 31 9.41 11.69 19.06
CA LEU A 31 10.57 12.48 18.64
C LEU A 31 11.38 13.03 19.80
N GLU A 32 10.72 13.52 20.85
CA GLU A 32 11.37 13.99 22.08
C GLU A 32 12.19 12.85 22.71
N LYS A 33 11.59 11.65 22.80
CA LYS A 33 12.27 10.46 23.30
C LYS A 33 13.39 9.98 22.39
N TRP A 34 13.18 10.00 21.06
CA TRP A 34 14.22 9.62 20.11
C TRP A 34 15.43 10.55 20.21
N THR A 35 15.20 11.86 20.35
CA THR A 35 16.26 12.86 20.47
C THR A 35 17.03 12.70 21.78
N ALA A 36 16.33 12.50 22.91
CA ALA A 36 16.98 12.24 24.19
C ALA A 36 17.79 10.93 24.20
N ASN A 37 17.27 9.88 23.55
CA ASN A 37 17.87 8.55 23.55
C ASN A 37 18.97 8.37 22.47
N CYS A 38 19.08 9.30 21.51
CA CYS A 38 20.06 9.24 20.43
C CYS A 38 20.78 10.59 20.27
N PRO A 39 21.68 10.95 21.21
CA PRO A 39 22.36 12.24 21.20
C PRO A 39 23.36 12.39 20.05
N THR A 40 23.89 11.28 19.51
CA THR A 40 24.87 11.30 18.41
C THR A 40 24.29 10.78 17.09
N LYS A 41 24.93 11.16 15.97
CA LYS A 41 24.60 10.62 14.63
C LYS A 41 24.69 9.09 14.59
N GLU A 42 25.67 8.51 15.30
CA GLU A 42 25.88 7.07 15.32
C GLU A 42 24.77 6.35 16.09
N ASP A 43 24.28 6.93 17.17
CA ASP A 43 23.14 6.39 17.92
C ASP A 43 21.88 6.35 17.06
N VAL A 44 21.61 7.42 16.31
CA VAL A 44 20.48 7.46 15.36
C VAL A 44 20.62 6.38 14.28
N ARG A 45 21.81 6.22 13.70
CA ARG A 45 22.08 5.20 12.67
C ARG A 45 21.90 3.79 13.22
N LYS A 46 22.36 3.51 14.45
CA LYS A 46 22.17 2.24 15.17
C LYS A 46 20.69 2.02 15.51
N SER A 47 19.99 3.06 15.94
CA SER A 47 18.57 2.99 16.26
C SER A 47 17.73 2.65 15.03
N VAL A 48 17.93 3.35 13.92
CA VAL A 48 17.25 3.05 12.64
C VAL A 48 17.61 1.66 12.11
N LYS A 49 18.86 1.21 12.28
CA LYS A 49 19.27 -0.17 11.93
C LYS A 49 18.45 -1.20 12.71
N SER A 50 18.35 -1.01 14.02
CA SER A 50 17.60 -1.90 14.91
C SER A 50 16.13 -1.88 14.55
N LEU A 51 15.53 -0.69 14.42
CA LEU A 51 14.13 -0.52 14.05
C LEU A 51 13.79 -1.26 12.75
N TYR A 52 14.60 -1.09 11.71
CA TYR A 52 14.42 -1.82 10.46
C TYR A 52 14.51 -3.34 10.64
N LYS A 53 15.50 -3.83 11.41
CA LYS A 53 15.66 -5.27 11.69
C LYS A 53 14.44 -5.84 12.41
N TYR A 54 13.84 -5.10 13.33
CA TYR A 54 12.61 -5.53 14.02
C TYR A 54 11.39 -5.47 13.09
N SER A 55 11.27 -4.43 12.26
CA SER A 55 10.20 -4.34 11.25
C SER A 55 10.22 -5.50 10.25
N LEU A 56 11.38 -6.11 9.98
CA LEU A 56 11.45 -7.31 9.13
C LEU A 56 10.87 -8.57 9.78
N LYS A 57 10.66 -8.58 11.10
CA LYS A 57 10.21 -9.74 11.88
C LYS A 57 8.80 -9.58 12.44
N ASP A 58 8.34 -8.34 12.61
CA ASP A 58 7.07 -8.02 13.23
C ASP A 58 6.25 -7.13 12.28
N ALA A 59 5.16 -7.69 11.76
CA ALA A 59 4.27 -7.02 10.82
C ALA A 59 3.53 -5.83 11.46
N VAL A 60 3.16 -5.93 12.75
CA VAL A 60 2.43 -4.89 13.47
C VAL A 60 3.35 -3.70 13.73
N LEU A 61 4.56 -3.96 14.23
CA LEU A 61 5.56 -2.91 14.40
C LEU A 61 5.92 -2.29 13.06
N SER A 62 6.09 -3.10 12.00
CA SER A 62 6.38 -2.63 10.65
C SER A 62 5.36 -1.62 10.16
N ALA A 63 4.06 -1.92 10.29
CA ALA A 63 2.99 -1.01 9.91
C ALA A 63 3.06 0.33 10.67
N LYS A 64 3.32 0.29 11.98
CA LYS A 64 3.43 1.51 12.82
C LYS A 64 4.68 2.33 12.49
N VAL A 65 5.80 1.68 12.23
CA VAL A 65 7.03 2.35 11.76
C VAL A 65 6.79 3.02 10.42
N LEU A 66 6.11 2.35 9.49
CA LEU A 66 5.80 2.91 8.19
C LEU A 66 4.82 4.08 8.29
N LEU A 67 3.79 3.98 9.14
CA LEU A 67 2.88 5.09 9.43
C LEU A 67 3.63 6.32 9.93
N LEU A 68 4.60 6.12 10.83
CA LEU A 68 5.48 7.18 11.32
C LEU A 68 6.32 7.80 10.20
N LEU A 69 7.04 6.97 9.43
CA LEU A 69 8.02 7.44 8.45
C LEU A 69 7.41 8.00 7.15
N THR A 70 6.16 7.64 6.85
CA THR A 70 5.42 8.18 5.70
C THR A 70 4.75 9.52 6.02
N SER A 71 4.65 9.91 7.29
CA SER A 71 4.18 11.23 7.72
C SER A 71 5.02 12.35 7.12
N ILE A 72 4.37 13.45 6.74
CA ILE A 72 5.03 14.62 6.13
C ILE A 72 6.08 15.24 7.06
N LYS A 73 5.88 15.14 8.38
CA LYS A 73 6.85 15.60 9.39
C LYS A 73 8.21 14.93 9.21
N PHE A 74 8.23 13.65 8.83
CA PHE A 74 9.46 12.87 8.66
C PHE A 74 10.18 13.14 7.33
N VAL A 75 9.64 13.99 6.45
CA VAL A 75 10.31 14.38 5.20
C VAL A 75 11.58 15.18 5.50
N THR A 76 11.47 16.21 6.36
CA THR A 76 12.58 17.13 6.65
C THR A 76 13.19 16.93 8.03
N LEU A 77 12.50 16.22 8.93
CA LEU A 77 12.95 15.97 10.30
C LEU A 77 14.36 15.36 10.37
N LYS A 78 15.16 15.91 11.28
CA LYS A 78 16.48 15.40 11.64
C LYS A 78 16.55 15.11 13.14
N VAL A 79 17.18 14.00 13.51
CA VAL A 79 17.58 13.67 14.88
C VAL A 79 19.10 13.64 14.91
N ALA A 80 19.72 14.40 15.81
CA ALA A 80 21.18 14.60 15.84
C ALA A 80 21.79 14.96 14.46
N GLY A 81 21.05 15.69 13.62
CA GLY A 81 21.47 16.08 12.27
C GLY A 81 21.28 15.01 11.18
N GLU A 82 20.78 13.81 11.51
CA GLU A 82 20.50 12.72 10.56
C GLU A 82 19.01 12.68 10.20
N ASN A 83 18.71 12.53 8.91
CA ASN A 83 17.32 12.36 8.46
C ASN A 83 16.92 10.87 8.61
N VAL A 84 16.04 10.60 9.59
CA VAL A 84 15.60 9.24 9.95
C VAL A 84 14.96 8.51 8.77
N ARG A 85 14.12 9.19 8.00
CA ARG A 85 13.45 8.63 6.82
C ARG A 85 14.46 8.24 5.74
N SER A 86 15.45 9.08 5.48
CA SER A 86 16.55 8.83 4.54
C SER A 86 17.39 7.62 4.98
N LEU A 87 17.72 7.53 6.26
CA LEU A 87 18.43 6.37 6.82
C LEU A 87 17.63 5.08 6.64
N PHE A 88 16.31 5.11 6.86
CA PHE A 88 15.44 3.95 6.67
C PHE A 88 15.34 3.55 5.19
N LEU A 89 15.20 4.52 4.27
CA LEU A 89 15.26 4.30 2.82
C LEU A 89 16.55 3.63 2.38
N ARG A 90 17.71 4.04 2.93
CA ARG A 90 18.99 3.38 2.65
C ARG A 90 19.01 1.91 3.13
N ARG A 91 18.31 1.58 4.23
CA ARG A 91 18.18 0.19 4.69
C ARG A 91 17.30 -0.63 3.75
N MET A 92 16.17 -0.07 3.31
CA MET A 92 15.31 -0.69 2.31
C MET A 92 16.06 -0.96 1.01
N HIS A 93 16.83 0.02 0.52
CA HIS A 93 17.64 -0.12 -0.68
C HIS A 93 18.68 -1.24 -0.55
N LYS A 94 19.42 -1.29 0.58
CA LYS A 94 20.39 -2.37 0.84
C LYS A 94 19.73 -3.76 0.85
N LYS A 95 18.55 -3.89 1.45
CA LYS A 95 17.81 -5.16 1.46
C LYS A 95 17.33 -5.52 0.05
N PHE A 96 16.79 -4.56 -0.70
CA PHE A 96 16.46 -4.73 -2.11
C PHE A 96 17.65 -5.25 -2.92
N ASP A 97 18.83 -4.61 -2.82
CA ASP A 97 20.02 -5.05 -3.54
C ASP A 97 20.41 -6.49 -3.19
N SER A 98 20.32 -6.86 -1.91
CA SER A 98 20.62 -8.23 -1.47
C SER A 98 19.62 -9.26 -2.03
N THR A 99 18.32 -8.95 -2.02
CA THR A 99 17.26 -9.82 -2.55
C THR A 99 17.28 -9.89 -4.07
N LYS A 100 17.63 -8.80 -4.74
CA LYS A 100 17.84 -8.78 -6.19
C LYS A 100 19.02 -9.67 -6.58
N LYS A 101 20.12 -9.61 -5.83
CA LYS A 101 21.31 -10.45 -6.06
C LYS A 101 21.05 -11.94 -5.82
N SER A 102 20.24 -12.29 -4.82
CA SER A 102 19.86 -13.69 -4.60
C SER A 102 18.93 -14.22 -5.70
N GLY A 103 18.20 -13.34 -6.39
CA GLY A 103 17.29 -13.70 -7.48
C GLY A 103 15.97 -14.32 -7.02
N PHE A 104 15.77 -14.50 -5.71
CA PHE A 104 14.59 -15.14 -5.15
C PHE A 104 14.16 -14.48 -3.84
N VAL A 105 12.86 -14.51 -3.56
CA VAL A 105 12.26 -14.13 -2.28
C VAL A 105 11.85 -15.42 -1.57
N THR A 106 12.64 -15.91 -0.63
CA THR A 106 12.43 -17.23 -0.02
C THR A 106 12.09 -17.17 1.45
N ASP A 107 12.70 -16.24 2.19
CA ASP A 107 12.49 -16.08 3.64
C ASP A 107 11.45 -15.00 3.96
N ASP A 108 10.85 -15.13 5.16
CA ASP A 108 9.84 -14.19 5.64
C ASP A 108 10.37 -12.76 5.81
N GLY A 109 11.66 -12.59 6.11
CA GLY A 109 12.29 -11.27 6.16
C GLY A 109 12.37 -10.63 4.76
N SER A 110 12.65 -11.41 3.71
CA SER A 110 12.59 -10.94 2.33
C SER A 110 11.16 -10.61 1.91
N ARG A 111 10.16 -11.45 2.23
CA ARG A 111 8.73 -11.11 2.00
C ARG A 111 8.32 -9.83 2.72
N MET A 112 8.70 -9.68 3.98
CA MET A 112 8.42 -8.48 4.77
C MET A 112 9.10 -7.25 4.16
N SER A 113 10.31 -7.39 3.61
CA SER A 113 10.98 -6.27 2.94
C SER A 113 10.22 -5.79 1.69
N VAL A 114 9.58 -6.70 0.94
CA VAL A 114 8.68 -6.32 -0.17
C VAL A 114 7.43 -5.61 0.34
N ARG A 115 6.81 -6.11 1.43
CA ARG A 115 5.66 -5.44 2.08
C ARG A 115 6.01 -4.01 2.50
N ILE A 116 7.15 -3.83 3.16
CA ILE A 116 7.67 -2.53 3.60
C ILE A 116 7.87 -1.60 2.40
N LEU A 117 8.58 -2.04 1.36
CA LEU A 117 8.84 -1.23 0.17
C LEU A 117 7.54 -0.82 -0.53
N GLY A 118 6.62 -1.77 -0.69
CA GLY A 118 5.35 -1.54 -1.36
C GLY A 118 4.42 -0.61 -0.59
N PHE A 119 4.35 -0.73 0.74
CA PHE A 119 3.61 0.23 1.57
C PHE A 119 4.27 1.61 1.55
N PHE A 120 5.59 1.68 1.63
CA PHE A 120 6.32 2.93 1.58
C PHE A 120 6.10 3.64 0.23
N TYR A 121 6.15 2.91 -0.89
CA TYR A 121 5.82 3.45 -2.20
C TYR A 121 4.37 3.95 -2.27
N ASN A 122 3.44 3.18 -1.72
CA ASN A 122 2.02 3.53 -1.70
C ASN A 122 1.73 4.82 -0.94
N LYS A 123 2.33 5.01 0.25
CA LYS A 123 1.96 6.07 1.20
C LYS A 123 2.94 7.23 1.27
N ALA A 124 4.24 7.00 1.10
CA ALA A 124 5.22 8.06 1.23
C ALA A 124 5.09 9.07 0.08
N ARG A 125 5.14 10.35 0.44
CA ARG A 125 5.15 11.46 -0.51
C ARG A 125 6.36 12.36 -0.34
N THR A 126 6.73 13.08 -1.40
CA THR A 126 7.65 14.23 -1.33
C THR A 126 7.01 15.36 -0.52
N ALA A 127 7.78 16.43 -0.25
CA ALA A 127 7.22 17.63 0.35
C ALA A 127 6.11 18.27 -0.50
N SER A 128 6.17 18.13 -1.83
CA SER A 128 5.15 18.57 -2.80
C SER A 128 3.92 17.66 -2.86
N GLY A 129 3.91 16.54 -2.14
CA GLY A 129 2.80 15.58 -2.17
C GLY A 129 2.89 14.56 -3.31
N ASP A 130 4.00 14.51 -4.04
CA ASP A 130 4.19 13.60 -5.17
C ASP A 130 4.65 12.20 -4.72
N VAL A 131 4.35 11.20 -5.54
CA VAL A 131 4.81 9.82 -5.34
C VAL A 131 6.33 9.74 -5.50
N LEU A 132 6.98 8.89 -4.70
CA LEU A 132 8.42 8.62 -4.81
C LEU A 132 8.71 7.70 -6.01
N VAL A 133 8.67 8.25 -7.23
CA VAL A 133 8.80 7.48 -8.50
C VAL A 133 10.06 6.61 -8.54
N PHE A 134 11.16 7.03 -7.92
CA PHE A 134 12.41 6.25 -7.88
C PHE A 134 12.27 4.87 -7.19
N LEU A 135 11.23 4.65 -6.38
CA LEU A 135 10.95 3.35 -5.75
C LEU A 135 10.15 2.40 -6.66
N SER A 136 9.56 2.89 -7.75
CA SER A 136 8.74 2.07 -8.66
C SER A 136 9.54 0.95 -9.33
N GLY A 137 10.76 1.26 -9.79
CA GLY A 137 11.69 0.29 -10.39
C GLY A 137 12.08 -0.84 -9.43
N PRO A 138 12.58 -0.54 -8.21
CA PRO A 138 12.85 -1.55 -7.20
C PRO A 138 11.63 -2.41 -6.86
N LEU A 139 10.46 -1.79 -6.66
CA LEU A 139 9.24 -2.52 -6.31
C LEU A 139 8.84 -3.48 -7.41
N ILE A 140 8.74 -3.02 -8.66
CA ILE A 140 8.31 -3.88 -9.77
C ILE A 140 9.27 -5.05 -10.00
N THR A 141 10.57 -4.83 -9.80
CA THR A 141 11.55 -5.92 -9.85
C THR A 141 11.30 -6.97 -8.78
N LEU A 142 11.02 -6.58 -7.53
CA LEU A 142 10.69 -7.55 -6.48
C LEU A 142 9.37 -8.28 -6.75
N LEU A 143 8.37 -7.62 -7.33
CA LEU A 143 7.12 -8.26 -7.74
C LEU A 143 7.35 -9.35 -8.80
N SER A 144 8.21 -9.10 -9.78
CA SER A 144 8.62 -10.13 -10.73
C SER A 144 9.32 -11.32 -10.05
N LEU A 145 10.15 -11.08 -9.03
CA LEU A 145 10.81 -12.16 -8.29
C LEU A 145 9.82 -13.00 -7.47
N LEU A 146 8.81 -12.37 -6.84
CA LEU A 146 7.73 -13.08 -6.15
C LEU A 146 6.95 -13.99 -7.11
N LEU A 147 6.64 -13.49 -8.30
CA LEU A 147 5.86 -14.24 -9.28
C LEU A 147 6.61 -15.46 -9.83
N LYS A 148 7.95 -15.41 -9.89
CA LYS A 148 8.79 -16.52 -10.36
C LYS A 148 8.80 -17.74 -9.45
N SER A 149 8.64 -17.57 -8.13
CA SER A 149 8.81 -18.69 -7.19
C SER A 149 7.67 -19.70 -7.19
N LYS A 150 6.49 -19.36 -7.76
CA LYS A 150 5.23 -20.12 -7.70
C LYS A 150 4.73 -20.51 -6.29
N ASP A 151 5.47 -20.19 -5.23
CA ASP A 151 5.06 -20.31 -3.83
C ASP A 151 3.83 -19.46 -3.51
N VAL A 152 2.84 -20.10 -2.85
CA VAL A 152 1.56 -19.48 -2.49
C VAL A 152 1.74 -18.18 -1.71
N LYS A 153 2.63 -18.15 -0.71
CA LYS A 153 2.86 -16.94 0.11
C LYS A 153 3.39 -15.78 -0.73
N ASN A 154 4.26 -16.07 -1.69
CA ASN A 154 4.79 -15.06 -2.61
C ASN A 154 3.74 -14.57 -3.60
N VAL A 155 2.87 -15.45 -4.11
CA VAL A 155 1.78 -15.08 -5.02
C VAL A 155 0.72 -14.24 -4.29
N LYS A 156 0.35 -14.59 -3.05
CA LYS A 156 -0.50 -13.78 -2.18
C LYS A 156 0.05 -12.37 -1.99
N LEU A 157 1.34 -12.29 -1.65
CA LEU A 157 2.02 -11.02 -1.46
C LEU A 157 2.09 -10.22 -2.78
N PHE A 158 2.40 -10.87 -3.90
CA PHE A 158 2.39 -10.26 -5.22
C PHE A 158 1.02 -9.63 -5.52
N ALA A 159 -0.06 -10.39 -5.38
CA ALA A 159 -1.42 -9.95 -5.64
C ALA A 159 -1.80 -8.75 -4.75
N SER A 160 -1.46 -8.82 -3.47
CA SER A 160 -1.67 -7.74 -2.50
C SER A 160 -0.96 -6.44 -2.91
N GLN A 161 0.29 -6.54 -3.35
CA GLN A 161 1.07 -5.39 -3.79
C GLN A 161 0.61 -4.85 -5.14
N MET A 162 0.20 -5.72 -6.06
CA MET A 162 -0.43 -5.31 -7.32
C MET A 162 -1.71 -4.54 -7.05
N PHE A 163 -2.56 -5.01 -6.12
CA PHE A 163 -3.78 -4.31 -5.77
C PHE A 163 -3.48 -2.94 -5.14
N LEU A 164 -2.49 -2.87 -4.23
CA LEU A 164 -2.12 -1.65 -3.53
C LEU A 164 -1.46 -0.60 -4.45
N ASN A 165 -0.56 -1.03 -5.34
CA ASN A 165 0.36 -0.17 -6.08
C ASN A 165 0.14 -0.18 -7.59
N GLY A 166 -0.77 -1.01 -8.11
CA GLY A 166 -0.91 -1.30 -9.52
C GLY A 166 -1.17 -0.10 -10.41
N VAL A 167 -2.03 0.84 -9.98
CA VAL A 167 -2.27 2.10 -10.71
C VAL A 167 -0.96 2.86 -10.92
N SER A 168 -0.23 3.11 -9.83
CA SER A 168 0.98 3.91 -9.88
C SER A 168 2.12 3.18 -10.60
N LEU A 169 2.21 1.85 -10.48
CA LEU A 169 3.17 1.05 -11.22
C LEU A 169 2.88 1.02 -12.72
N LYS A 170 1.60 0.94 -13.12
CA LYS A 170 1.17 1.00 -14.52
C LYS A 170 1.58 2.32 -15.18
N GLU A 171 1.46 3.42 -14.44
CA GLU A 171 1.84 4.77 -14.89
C GLU A 171 3.37 4.94 -14.97
N ASN A 172 4.11 4.48 -13.96
CA ASN A 172 5.55 4.78 -13.82
C ASN A 172 6.48 3.71 -14.39
N GLN A 173 6.00 2.49 -14.66
CA GLN A 173 6.80 1.36 -15.13
C GLN A 173 6.07 0.56 -16.23
N ARG A 174 5.44 1.27 -17.18
CA ARG A 174 4.50 0.71 -18.18
C ARG A 174 4.95 -0.59 -18.86
N GLU A 175 6.17 -0.64 -19.39
CA GLU A 175 6.64 -1.83 -20.13
C GLU A 175 6.89 -3.03 -19.21
N LYS A 176 7.56 -2.82 -18.07
CA LYS A 176 7.74 -3.88 -17.06
C LYS A 176 6.41 -4.34 -16.47
N PHE A 177 5.44 -3.45 -16.37
CA PHE A 177 4.10 -3.76 -15.90
C PHE A 177 3.35 -4.65 -16.89
N LYS A 178 3.40 -4.34 -18.19
CA LYS A 178 2.86 -5.23 -19.24
C LYS A 178 3.50 -6.62 -19.16
N GLN A 179 4.82 -6.68 -18.98
CA GLN A 179 5.53 -7.95 -18.83
C GLN A 179 5.03 -8.74 -17.62
N ILE A 180 4.88 -8.10 -16.45
CA ILE A 180 4.31 -8.77 -15.27
C ILE A 180 2.91 -9.32 -15.54
N ILE A 181 2.03 -8.55 -16.19
CA ILE A 181 0.68 -9.04 -16.51
C ILE A 181 0.72 -10.22 -17.49
N PHE A 182 1.66 -10.22 -18.44
CA PHE A 182 1.91 -11.38 -19.29
C PHE A 182 2.37 -12.59 -18.47
N ASP A 183 3.34 -12.42 -17.59
CA ASP A 183 3.86 -13.47 -16.70
C ASP A 183 2.75 -14.05 -15.80
N VAL A 184 1.80 -13.22 -15.32
CA VAL A 184 0.63 -13.69 -14.56
C VAL A 184 -0.20 -14.66 -15.39
N ARG A 185 -0.48 -14.33 -16.66
CA ARG A 185 -1.24 -15.22 -17.57
C ARG A 185 -0.50 -16.51 -17.82
N THR A 186 0.81 -16.45 -18.08
CA THR A 186 1.63 -17.65 -18.28
C THR A 186 1.65 -18.54 -17.04
N ASN A 187 1.78 -17.96 -15.85
CA ASN A 187 1.75 -18.72 -14.61
C ASN A 187 0.37 -19.32 -14.31
N LEU A 188 -0.71 -18.60 -14.64
CA LEU A 188 -2.07 -19.10 -14.47
C LEU A 188 -2.31 -20.35 -15.33
N LEU A 189 -1.81 -20.37 -16.57
CA LEU A 189 -1.93 -21.50 -17.49
C LEU A 189 -1.08 -22.70 -17.10
N THR A 190 -0.03 -22.50 -16.29
CA THR A 190 0.96 -23.54 -15.98
C THR A 190 0.97 -24.00 -14.52
N THR A 191 0.23 -23.33 -13.64
CA THR A 191 0.13 -23.74 -12.24
C THR A 191 -0.96 -24.79 -12.08
N GLU A 192 -0.72 -25.78 -11.24
CA GLU A 192 -1.74 -26.78 -10.86
C GLU A 192 -2.41 -26.41 -9.52
N ASP A 193 -1.70 -25.67 -8.67
CA ASP A 193 -2.17 -25.21 -7.36
C ASP A 193 -3.35 -24.24 -7.49
N GLU A 194 -4.51 -24.64 -6.97
CA GLU A 194 -5.76 -23.88 -7.02
C GLU A 194 -5.68 -22.55 -6.25
N CYS A 195 -4.98 -22.51 -5.12
CA CYS A 195 -4.78 -21.28 -4.36
C CYS A 195 -3.98 -20.27 -5.18
N VAL A 196 -2.88 -20.72 -5.81
CA VAL A 196 -2.12 -19.89 -6.74
C VAL A 196 -2.98 -19.41 -7.90
N LYS A 197 -3.79 -20.29 -8.53
CA LYS A 197 -4.70 -19.90 -9.62
C LYS A 197 -5.64 -18.78 -9.18
N ASN A 198 -6.28 -18.91 -8.02
CA ASN A 198 -7.25 -17.95 -7.52
C ASN A 198 -6.62 -16.57 -7.29
N TRP A 199 -5.40 -16.50 -6.74
CA TRP A 199 -4.69 -15.23 -6.53
C TRP A 199 -4.18 -14.59 -7.84
N LEU A 200 -3.78 -15.39 -8.82
CA LEU A 200 -3.41 -14.90 -10.15
C LEU A 200 -4.64 -14.39 -10.92
N MET A 201 -5.76 -15.09 -10.85
CA MET A 201 -7.05 -14.64 -11.40
C MET A 201 -7.49 -13.31 -10.80
N PHE A 202 -7.48 -13.22 -9.47
CA PHE A 202 -7.77 -11.98 -8.76
C PHE A 202 -6.89 -10.82 -9.24
N SER A 203 -5.58 -11.06 -9.39
CA SER A 203 -4.64 -10.04 -9.87
C SER A 203 -4.97 -9.54 -11.28
N LEU A 204 -5.46 -10.42 -12.17
CA LEU A 204 -5.90 -10.06 -13.52
C LEU A 204 -7.20 -9.27 -13.50
N GLU A 205 -8.19 -9.69 -12.72
CA GLU A 205 -9.47 -8.99 -12.63
C GLU A 205 -9.30 -7.58 -12.08
N VAL A 206 -8.54 -7.45 -11.00
CA VAL A 206 -8.12 -6.17 -10.44
C VAL A 206 -7.46 -5.28 -11.49
N SER A 207 -6.59 -5.84 -12.32
CA SER A 207 -5.92 -5.09 -13.40
C SER A 207 -6.92 -4.62 -14.47
N ASN A 208 -7.87 -5.49 -14.83
CA ASN A 208 -8.90 -5.21 -15.83
C ASN A 208 -9.85 -4.10 -15.40
N ILE A 209 -10.22 -4.03 -14.12
CA ILE A 209 -11.03 -2.92 -13.58
C ILE A 209 -10.20 -1.66 -13.26
N GLY A 210 -8.92 -1.64 -13.61
CA GLY A 210 -8.06 -0.48 -13.37
C GLY A 210 -7.75 -0.23 -11.90
N TYR A 211 -7.72 -1.29 -11.07
CA TYR A 211 -7.45 -1.24 -9.63
C TYR A 211 -8.45 -0.37 -8.85
N SER A 212 -9.70 -0.32 -9.30
CA SER A 212 -10.80 0.22 -8.51
C SER A 212 -11.25 -0.76 -7.41
N VAL A 213 -12.22 -0.32 -6.60
CA VAL A 213 -12.96 -1.24 -5.71
C VAL A 213 -13.63 -2.31 -6.56
N LEU A 214 -13.61 -3.57 -6.10
CA LEU A 214 -14.25 -4.68 -6.80
C LEU A 214 -15.77 -4.53 -6.75
N PRO A 215 -16.49 -4.89 -7.83
CA PRO A 215 -17.93 -5.12 -7.76
C PRO A 215 -18.28 -6.12 -6.65
N SER A 216 -19.43 -5.93 -6.00
CA SER A 216 -19.83 -6.74 -4.84
C SER A 216 -19.87 -8.24 -5.15
N ASP A 217 -20.32 -8.64 -6.33
CA ASP A 217 -20.39 -10.05 -6.72
C ASP A 217 -18.99 -10.67 -6.85
N MET A 218 -18.03 -9.93 -7.43
CA MET A 218 -16.63 -10.37 -7.53
C MET A 218 -15.96 -10.42 -6.15
N GLN A 219 -16.26 -9.46 -5.28
CA GLN A 219 -15.77 -9.47 -3.91
C GLN A 219 -16.26 -10.71 -3.15
N LEU A 220 -17.57 -11.01 -3.23
CA LEU A 220 -18.17 -12.17 -2.58
C LEU A 220 -17.62 -13.48 -3.14
N TYR A 221 -17.39 -13.55 -4.46
CA TYR A 221 -16.74 -14.68 -5.10
C TYR A 221 -15.34 -14.94 -4.55
N TYR A 222 -14.46 -13.94 -4.54
CA TYR A 222 -13.10 -14.13 -4.02
C TYR A 222 -13.07 -14.40 -2.52
N GLN A 223 -13.96 -13.77 -1.76
CA GLN A 223 -14.10 -14.04 -0.34
C GLN A 223 -14.51 -15.51 -0.08
N SER A 224 -15.38 -16.09 -0.90
CA SER A 224 -15.84 -17.48 -0.72
C SER A 224 -14.79 -18.52 -1.12
N ILE A 225 -14.03 -18.28 -2.20
CA ILE A 225 -13.04 -19.25 -2.70
C ILE A 225 -11.67 -19.14 -2.04
N MET A 226 -11.30 -17.96 -1.52
CA MET A 226 -10.01 -17.78 -0.86
C MET A 226 -10.08 -18.10 0.63
N ASN A 227 -11.22 -17.85 1.29
CA ASN A 227 -11.42 -17.93 2.74
C ASN A 227 -10.22 -17.42 3.55
N ASP A 228 -9.63 -16.31 3.07
CA ASP A 228 -8.31 -15.84 3.50
C ASP A 228 -8.46 -14.51 4.23
N GLU A 229 -8.04 -14.47 5.49
CA GLU A 229 -8.01 -13.24 6.29
C GLU A 229 -7.11 -12.16 5.63
N GLU A 230 -6.07 -12.58 4.91
CA GLU A 230 -5.20 -11.69 4.12
C GLU A 230 -5.99 -11.01 3.00
N PHE A 231 -6.93 -11.69 2.33
CA PHE A 231 -7.81 -11.07 1.33
C PHE A 231 -8.68 -9.96 1.95
N GLY A 232 -9.30 -10.24 3.10
CA GLY A 232 -10.10 -9.25 3.82
C GLY A 232 -9.30 -8.00 4.20
N ASN A 233 -8.08 -8.21 4.71
CA ASN A 233 -7.17 -7.12 5.09
C ASN A 233 -6.69 -6.30 3.87
N VAL A 234 -6.32 -6.98 2.78
CA VAL A 234 -5.90 -6.35 1.51
C VAL A 234 -7.04 -5.54 0.91
N TYR A 235 -8.27 -6.07 0.95
CA TYR A 235 -9.44 -5.37 0.44
C TYR A 235 -9.79 -4.12 1.25
N LYS A 236 -9.74 -4.21 2.59
CA LYS A 236 -9.97 -3.08 3.49
C LYS A 236 -8.99 -1.92 3.25
N LEU A 237 -7.69 -2.22 3.15
CA LEU A 237 -6.67 -1.20 2.86
C LEU A 237 -6.90 -0.50 1.50
N THR A 238 -7.52 -1.19 0.55
CA THR A 238 -7.83 -0.59 -0.76
C THR A 238 -9.08 0.28 -0.73
N LEU A 239 -10.11 -0.09 0.04
CA LEU A 239 -11.25 0.80 0.30
C LEU A 239 -10.77 2.13 0.89
N GLU A 240 -9.87 2.08 1.88
CA GLU A 240 -9.26 3.26 2.49
C GLU A 240 -8.46 4.09 1.47
N ASN A 241 -7.65 3.44 0.63
CA ASN A 241 -6.91 4.13 -0.43
C ASN A 241 -7.81 4.77 -1.49
N HIS A 242 -8.87 4.08 -1.90
CA HIS A 242 -9.83 4.61 -2.87
C HIS A 242 -10.58 5.81 -2.31
N GLN A 243 -11.01 5.76 -1.04
CA GLN A 243 -11.61 6.88 -0.33
C GLN A 243 -10.65 8.08 -0.27
N GLN A 244 -9.39 7.86 0.13
CA GLN A 244 -8.37 8.92 0.18
C GLN A 244 -8.14 9.57 -1.19
N ARG A 245 -8.06 8.78 -2.27
CA ARG A 245 -7.91 9.31 -3.65
C ARG A 245 -9.13 10.09 -4.10
N THR A 246 -10.33 9.63 -3.77
CA THR A 246 -11.59 10.30 -4.12
C THR A 246 -11.71 11.65 -3.40
N ILE A 247 -11.38 11.68 -2.11
CA ILE A 247 -11.35 12.91 -1.30
C ILE A 247 -10.32 13.90 -1.86
N PHE A 248 -9.09 13.44 -2.14
CA PHE A 248 -8.05 14.30 -2.70
C PHE A 248 -8.43 14.90 -4.06
N LYS A 249 -9.00 14.07 -4.95
CA LYS A 249 -9.54 14.56 -6.24
C LYS A 249 -10.69 15.56 -6.05
N ALA A 250 -11.56 15.36 -5.06
CA ALA A 250 -12.65 16.28 -4.76
C ALA A 250 -12.16 17.62 -4.18
N LEU A 251 -11.09 17.60 -3.37
CA LEU A 251 -10.47 18.80 -2.80
C LEU A 251 -9.74 19.61 -3.89
N ASN A 252 -8.91 18.97 -4.71
CA ASN A 252 -8.18 19.64 -5.79
C ASN A 252 -9.11 20.04 -6.96
N GLY A 253 -10.20 19.31 -7.18
CA GLY A 253 -11.25 19.68 -8.12
C GLY A 253 -12.06 20.91 -7.69
N LYS A 254 -12.12 21.20 -6.37
CA LYS A 254 -12.74 22.44 -5.85
C LYS A 254 -11.82 23.66 -5.99
N GLU A 255 -10.50 23.49 -5.87
CA GLU A 255 -9.54 24.56 -6.17
C GLU A 255 -9.55 24.92 -7.67
N ASN A 256 -9.63 23.94 -8.56
CA ASN A 256 -9.76 24.18 -10.00
C ASN A 256 -11.14 24.72 -10.43
N LYS A 257 -12.20 24.55 -9.62
CA LYS A 257 -13.49 25.19 -9.86
C LYS A 257 -13.54 26.65 -9.40
N LYS A 258 -12.78 27.04 -8.38
CA LYS A 258 -12.66 28.46 -7.99
C LYS A 258 -11.90 29.31 -9.02
N VAL A 259 -11.07 28.70 -9.88
CA VAL A 259 -10.36 29.36 -10.98
C VAL A 259 -11.16 29.32 -12.31
N ARG A 260 -12.25 28.57 -12.37
CA ARG A 260 -13.09 28.43 -13.59
C ARG A 260 -14.52 28.99 -13.47
N THR A 261 -14.86 29.69 -12.40
CA THR A 261 -16.07 30.53 -12.34
C THR A 261 -15.80 31.95 -12.86
N GLN A 262 -15.42 32.02 -14.13
CA GLN A 262 -15.74 33.09 -15.06
C GLN A 262 -15.57 32.45 -16.44
N VAL A 263 -16.62 32.52 -17.26
CA VAL A 263 -16.84 31.85 -18.55
C VAL A 263 -17.72 30.58 -18.45
N ASP A 264 -18.97 30.82 -18.83
CA ASP A 264 -20.03 29.93 -19.33
C ASP A 264 -20.80 29.05 -18.33
N GLU A 265 -21.71 29.72 -17.63
CA GLU A 265 -23.03 29.17 -17.32
C GLU A 265 -23.81 28.96 -18.62
N ASN A 266 -23.81 27.73 -19.13
CA ASN A 266 -24.99 27.08 -19.71
C ASN A 266 -24.64 25.62 -20.04
N ILE A 267 -25.63 24.73 -19.86
CA ILE A 267 -25.58 23.28 -20.10
C ILE A 267 -25.07 22.45 -18.90
N PHE A 268 -25.83 22.40 -17.80
CA PHE A 268 -25.79 21.23 -16.90
C PHE A 268 -27.08 21.06 -16.07
N HIS A 269 -28.23 21.00 -16.73
CA HIS A 269 -29.46 20.50 -16.12
C HIS A 269 -30.25 19.66 -17.13
N LYS A 270 -30.01 18.33 -17.15
CA LYS A 270 -31.09 17.34 -17.37
C LYS A 270 -30.80 15.85 -17.14
N ASP A 271 -29.56 15.35 -17.09
CA ASP A 271 -29.36 13.89 -17.27
C ASP A 271 -28.93 13.02 -16.06
N ILE A 272 -29.18 13.42 -14.81
CA ILE A 272 -28.90 12.56 -13.62
C ILE A 272 -30.18 12.10 -12.88
N LYS A 273 -31.33 12.10 -13.56
CA LYS A 273 -32.55 11.47 -13.03
C LYS A 273 -33.32 10.74 -14.13
N ARG A 274 -32.77 9.64 -14.64
CA ARG A 274 -33.55 8.51 -15.22
C ARG A 274 -32.60 7.34 -15.50
N ASN A 275 -33.12 6.13 -15.30
CA ASN A 275 -32.52 4.81 -15.57
C ASN A 275 -31.83 4.10 -14.40
N ILE A 276 -32.62 3.74 -13.39
CA ILE A 276 -32.51 2.40 -12.79
C ILE A 276 -33.49 1.50 -13.58
N PRO A 277 -33.03 0.48 -14.31
CA PRO A 277 -33.93 -0.44 -15.00
C PRO A 277 -34.80 -1.21 -13.99
N SER A 278 -36.11 -1.02 -14.07
CA SER A 278 -37.15 -1.62 -13.24
C SER A 278 -37.18 -3.17 -13.24
N ALA A 279 -36.36 -3.80 -14.07
CA ALA A 279 -36.22 -5.26 -14.14
C ALA A 279 -35.36 -5.84 -13.01
N LEU A 280 -34.36 -5.09 -12.51
CA LEU A 280 -33.45 -5.58 -11.46
C LEU A 280 -34.13 -5.57 -10.08
N THR A 281 -34.96 -4.56 -9.82
CA THR A 281 -35.74 -4.44 -8.58
C THR A 281 -36.76 -5.56 -8.45
N ARG A 282 -37.42 -5.96 -9.55
CA ARG A 282 -38.39 -7.06 -9.56
C ARG A 282 -37.74 -8.43 -9.33
N ARG A 283 -36.51 -8.64 -9.81
CA ARG A 283 -35.75 -9.89 -9.58
C ARG A 283 -35.29 -10.03 -8.12
N LEU A 284 -34.89 -8.93 -7.47
CA LEU A 284 -34.50 -8.93 -6.06
C LEU A 284 -35.68 -9.14 -5.11
N GLU A 285 -36.88 -8.66 -5.46
CA GLU A 285 -38.10 -8.92 -4.68
C GLU A 285 -38.59 -10.37 -4.81
N ALA A 286 -38.42 -11.02 -5.97
CA ALA A 286 -38.78 -12.42 -6.16
C ALA A 286 -37.90 -13.37 -5.33
N ILE A 287 -36.60 -13.08 -5.20
CA ILE A 287 -35.66 -13.87 -4.37
C ILE A 287 -35.97 -13.71 -2.88
N ARG A 288 -36.50 -12.56 -2.46
CA ARG A 288 -36.86 -12.28 -1.07
C ARG A 288 -38.16 -12.96 -0.61
N ARG A 289 -39.03 -13.36 -1.54
CA ARG A 289 -40.31 -14.02 -1.23
C ARG A 289 -40.23 -15.55 -1.17
N ASN A 290 -39.11 -16.13 -1.59
CA ASN A 290 -38.85 -17.59 -1.55
C ASN A 290 -37.83 -17.98 -0.48
N LYS A 291 -37.73 -17.21 0.62
CA LYS A 291 -37.01 -17.58 1.85
C LYS A 291 -37.97 -17.57 3.02
#